data_AF-A0A3N5ZF10-F1
#
_entry.id   AF-A0A3N5ZF10-F1
#
_cell.length_a   1.000
_cell.length_b   1.000
_cell.length_c   1.000
_cell.angle_alpha   90.00
_cell.angle_beta   90.00
_cell.angle_gamma   90.00
#
_symmetry.space_group_name_H-M   'P 1'
#
loop_
_entity.id
_entity.type
_entity.pdbx_description
1 polymer ?
#
loop_
_entity_poly.entity_id
_entity_poly.type
_entity_poly.pdbx_seq_one_letter_code
_entity_poly.pdbx_strand_id
1 'polypeptide(L)'
;AKSSYGPYSRAMLRICAEETFHKKQGQEIVILLSQGTPKQKAMVQDAINRWWWPTLMMFGPHDSESKNSPELMRWGVKTRSNDELRQVFVNQMIPDLHTLGLSLPDPALRYDEESGNWLIGPIDWDEFWRVVKGDGPCNRERLEARQQAHDDGRWVREAMAAYAAKNA
;
A
#
# COMPACT_ATOMS: atom_id res chain seq x y z
N ALA A 1 -2.70 -5.35 13.98
CA ALA A 1 -3.42 -6.64 14.01
C ALA A 1 -4.24 -6.78 15.30
N LYS A 2 -5.33 -6.00 15.44
CA LYS A 2 -6.24 -6.03 16.61
C LYS A 2 -7.71 -6.06 16.16
N SER A 3 -7.98 -6.65 15.00
CA SER A 3 -9.34 -6.80 14.50
C SER A 3 -10.16 -7.69 15.44
N SER A 4 -11.45 -7.39 15.61
CA SER A 4 -12.37 -8.16 16.44
C SER A 4 -12.56 -9.61 15.99
N TYR A 5 -12.32 -9.90 14.71
CA TYR A 5 -12.38 -11.26 14.17
C TYR A 5 -11.05 -12.01 14.35
N GLY A 6 -11.05 -12.99 15.27
CA GLY A 6 -9.86 -13.72 15.71
C GLY A 6 -9.01 -14.34 14.59
N PRO A 7 -9.58 -15.10 13.63
CA PRO A 7 -8.83 -15.67 12.52
C PRO A 7 -8.10 -14.62 11.68
N TYR A 8 -8.77 -13.51 11.36
CA TYR A 8 -8.15 -12.42 10.59
C TYR A 8 -7.04 -11.74 11.39
N SER A 9 -7.28 -11.44 12.67
CA SER A 9 -6.28 -10.83 13.54
C SER A 9 -5.01 -11.68 13.68
N ARG A 10 -5.15 -13.00 13.88
CA ARG A 10 -4.00 -13.92 13.97
C ARG A 10 -3.24 -14.07 12.65
N ALA A 11 -3.95 -14.08 11.51
CA ALA A 11 -3.29 -14.08 10.20
C ALA A 11 -2.47 -12.80 10.00
N MET A 12 -3.03 -11.64 10.36
CA MET A 12 -2.33 -10.35 10.27
C MET A 12 -1.10 -10.27 11.17
N LEU A 13 -1.10 -10.89 12.36
CA LEU A 13 0.10 -10.94 13.20
C LEU A 13 1.28 -11.63 12.50
N ARG A 14 1.02 -12.76 11.83
CA ARG A 14 2.05 -13.50 11.08
C ARG A 14 2.51 -12.71 9.86
N ILE A 15 1.57 -12.23 9.05
CA ILE A 15 1.86 -11.43 7.86
C ILE A 15 2.67 -10.19 8.23
N CYS A 16 2.29 -9.44 9.27
CA CYS A 16 3.06 -8.25 9.67
C CYS A 16 4.48 -8.59 10.14
N ALA A 17 4.69 -9.74 10.81
CA ALA A 17 6.02 -10.17 11.24
C ALA A 17 6.94 -10.45 10.05
N GLU A 18 6.42 -11.11 9.02
CA GLU A 18 7.15 -11.44 7.79
C GLU A 18 7.34 -10.20 6.89
N GLU A 19 6.28 -9.43 6.64
CA GLU A 19 6.32 -8.26 5.76
C GLU A 19 7.21 -7.13 6.28
N THR A 20 7.38 -7.02 7.60
CA THR A 20 8.31 -6.04 8.18
C THR A 20 9.75 -6.29 7.72
N PHE A 21 10.14 -7.55 7.52
CA PHE A 21 11.46 -7.89 7.00
C PHE A 21 11.61 -7.40 5.55
N HIS A 22 10.65 -7.72 4.67
CA HIS A 22 10.68 -7.28 3.27
C HIS A 22 10.64 -5.76 3.13
N LYS A 23 9.84 -5.07 3.96
CA LYS A 23 9.84 -3.61 4.04
C LYS A 23 11.24 -3.07 4.32
N LYS A 24 11.94 -3.62 5.32
CA LYS A 24 13.31 -3.18 5.67
C LYS A 24 14.29 -3.39 4.52
N GLN A 25 14.24 -4.53 3.84
CA GLN A 25 15.07 -4.76 2.65
C GLN A 25 14.79 -3.73 1.55
N GLY A 26 13.51 -3.37 1.33
CA GLY A 26 13.15 -2.29 0.41
C GLY A 26 13.73 -0.94 0.83
N GLN A 27 13.68 -0.60 2.13
CA GLN A 27 14.27 0.62 2.66
C GLN A 27 15.80 0.65 2.47
N GLU A 28 16.50 -0.47 2.70
CA GLU A 28 17.95 -0.58 2.47
C GLU A 28 18.33 -0.29 1.02
N ILE A 29 17.55 -0.77 0.05
CA ILE A 29 17.77 -0.47 -1.37
C ILE A 29 17.61 1.03 -1.64
N VAL A 30 16.58 1.66 -1.08
CA VAL A 30 16.35 3.11 -1.22
C VAL A 30 17.52 3.90 -0.63
N ILE A 31 17.99 3.53 0.57
CA ILE A 31 19.13 4.16 1.24
C ILE A 31 20.39 4.04 0.38
N LEU A 32 20.72 2.81 -0.05
CA LEU A 32 21.91 2.52 -0.85
C LEU A 32 21.94 3.33 -2.15
N LEU A 33 20.82 3.37 -2.88
CA LEU A 33 20.74 4.10 -4.14
C LEU A 33 20.77 5.62 -3.95
N SER A 34 20.18 6.12 -2.86
CA SER A 34 20.16 7.55 -2.54
C SER A 34 21.54 8.10 -2.16
N GLN A 35 22.41 7.24 -1.61
CA GLN A 35 23.80 7.54 -1.26
C GLN A 35 24.80 7.18 -2.37
N GLY A 36 24.32 6.61 -3.48
CA GLY A 36 25.14 6.22 -4.62
C GLY A 36 25.45 7.35 -5.58
N THR A 37 25.60 6.99 -6.86
CA THR A 37 25.84 7.96 -7.95
C THR A 37 24.65 8.90 -8.15
N PRO A 38 24.85 10.07 -8.77
CA PRO A 38 23.76 10.98 -9.13
C PRO A 38 22.63 10.32 -9.92
N LYS A 39 22.97 9.37 -10.81
CA LYS A 39 21.99 8.60 -11.59
C LYS A 39 21.15 7.67 -10.72
N GLN A 40 21.75 7.03 -9.70
CA GLN A 40 21.02 6.18 -8.75
C GLN A 40 20.08 7.01 -7.88
N LYS A 41 20.55 8.15 -7.36
CA LYS A 41 19.71 9.06 -6.58
C LYS A 41 18.53 9.59 -7.41
N ALA A 42 18.78 9.98 -8.67
CA ALA A 42 17.72 10.42 -9.58
C ALA A 42 16.67 9.32 -9.87
N MET A 43 17.10 8.05 -9.97
CA MET A 43 16.20 6.92 -10.15
C MET A 43 15.25 6.71 -8.96
N VAL A 44 15.78 6.84 -7.73
CA VAL A 44 14.95 6.80 -6.52
C VAL A 44 13.98 7.96 -6.47
N GLN A 45 14.46 9.18 -6.78
CA GLN A 45 13.61 10.36 -6.80
C GLN A 45 12.46 10.24 -7.80
N ASP A 46 12.73 9.74 -9.02
CA ASP A 46 11.70 9.47 -10.01
C ASP A 46 10.68 8.43 -9.51
N ALA A 47 11.14 7.37 -8.86
CA ALA A 47 10.25 6.37 -8.28
C ALA A 47 9.34 6.98 -7.19
N ILE A 48 9.89 7.81 -6.31
CA ILE A 48 9.10 8.52 -5.28
C ILE A 48 8.07 9.45 -5.93
N ASN A 49 8.47 10.21 -6.95
CA ASN A 49 7.56 11.12 -7.65
C ASN A 49 6.34 10.39 -8.22
N ARG A 50 6.52 9.17 -8.74
CA ARG A 50 5.43 8.36 -9.29
C ARG A 50 4.60 7.64 -8.22
N TRP A 51 5.22 7.21 -7.12
CA TRP A 51 4.57 6.32 -6.14
C TRP A 51 4.04 7.01 -4.90
N TRP A 52 4.41 8.26 -4.61
CA TRP A 52 3.98 8.96 -3.40
C TRP A 52 2.45 8.99 -3.25
N TRP A 53 1.74 9.62 -4.19
CA TRP A 53 0.29 9.75 -4.12
C TRP A 53 -0.45 8.40 -4.19
N PRO A 54 -0.11 7.47 -5.09
CA PRO A 54 -0.68 6.12 -5.07
C PRO A 54 -0.50 5.39 -3.74
N THR A 55 0.64 5.57 -3.06
CA THR A 55 0.88 4.98 -1.73
C THR A 55 -0.07 5.56 -0.68
N LEU A 56 -0.30 6.86 -0.69
CA LEU A 56 -1.25 7.52 0.23
C LEU A 56 -2.71 7.13 -0.04
N MET A 57 -3.04 6.82 -1.29
CA MET A 57 -4.34 6.30 -1.71
C MET A 57 -4.62 4.88 -1.19
N MET A 58 -3.59 4.09 -0.84
CA MET A 58 -3.78 2.73 -0.30
C MET A 58 -4.54 2.71 1.03
N PHE A 59 -4.52 3.81 1.78
CA PHE A 59 -5.30 3.95 3.01
C PHE A 59 -6.80 4.11 2.77
N GLY A 60 -7.24 4.26 1.52
CA GLY A 60 -8.64 4.44 1.13
C GLY A 60 -9.07 5.91 1.09
N PRO A 61 -10.37 6.16 0.82
CA PRO A 61 -10.91 7.52 0.72
C PRO A 61 -10.85 8.25 2.06
N HIS A 62 -11.04 9.57 2.02
CA HIS A 62 -11.24 10.40 3.21
C HIS A 62 -12.33 9.82 4.11
N ASP A 63 -12.23 10.01 5.42
CA ASP A 63 -13.15 9.42 6.40
C ASP A 63 -14.61 9.83 6.14
N SER A 64 -14.85 11.06 5.65
CA SER A 64 -16.18 11.55 5.28
C SER A 64 -16.82 10.80 4.09
N GLU A 65 -16.00 10.21 3.21
CA GLU A 65 -16.44 9.50 2.00
C GLU A 65 -16.40 7.97 2.19
N SER A 66 -16.00 7.51 3.37
CA SER A 66 -15.76 6.09 3.66
C SER A 66 -17.02 5.39 4.18
N LYS A 67 -17.90 4.97 3.26
CA LYS A 67 -19.20 4.34 3.56
C LYS A 67 -19.14 3.17 4.54
N ASN A 68 -18.07 2.37 4.50
CA ASN A 68 -17.92 1.18 5.33
C ASN A 68 -17.31 1.47 6.72
N SER A 69 -16.67 2.64 6.91
CA SER A 69 -15.92 2.93 8.13
C SER A 69 -16.78 2.92 9.40
N PRO A 70 -17.98 3.53 9.44
CA PRO A 70 -18.81 3.55 10.65
C PRO A 70 -19.13 2.15 11.17
N GLU A 71 -19.53 1.24 10.28
CA GLU A 71 -19.89 -0.13 10.63
C GLU A 71 -18.66 -0.97 11.02
N LEU A 72 -17.60 -0.92 10.22
CA LEU A 72 -16.37 -1.67 10.49
C LEU A 72 -15.68 -1.23 11.78
N MET A 73 -15.75 0.06 12.12
CA MET A 73 -15.24 0.56 13.40
C MET A 73 -16.13 0.16 14.57
N ARG A 74 -17.45 0.25 14.44
CA ARG A 74 -18.40 -0.21 15.46
C ARG A 74 -18.19 -1.69 15.80
N TRP A 75 -17.91 -2.52 14.81
CA TRP A 75 -17.64 -3.95 15.00
C TRP A 75 -16.21 -4.25 15.42
N GLY A 76 -15.32 -3.24 15.52
CA GLY A 76 -13.91 -3.44 15.85
C GLY A 76 -13.11 -4.17 14.77
N VAL A 77 -13.65 -4.27 13.54
CA VAL A 77 -12.93 -4.86 12.40
C VAL A 77 -11.82 -3.89 11.96
N LYS A 78 -12.16 -2.60 11.87
CA LYS A 78 -11.25 -1.47 11.63
C LYS A 78 -11.03 -0.73 12.95
N THR A 79 -9.78 -0.57 13.39
CA THR A 79 -9.47 0.00 14.71
C THR A 79 -9.00 1.45 14.68
N ARG A 80 -8.68 1.96 13.50
CA ARG A 80 -8.15 3.31 13.24
C ARG A 80 -8.72 3.80 11.92
N SER A 81 -8.95 5.09 11.77
CA SER A 81 -9.59 5.64 10.56
C SER A 81 -8.66 5.60 9.33
N ASN A 82 -9.17 5.90 8.14
CA ASN A 82 -8.34 5.92 6.94
C ASN A 82 -7.33 7.08 7.05
N ASP A 83 -7.83 8.25 7.43
CA ASP A 83 -7.02 9.46 7.54
C ASP A 83 -6.03 9.38 8.70
N GLU A 84 -6.40 8.75 9.82
CA GLU A 84 -5.52 8.54 10.96
C GLU A 84 -4.31 7.64 10.61
N LEU A 85 -4.55 6.56 9.86
CA LEU A 85 -3.46 5.68 9.39
C LEU A 85 -2.59 6.38 8.35
N ARG A 86 -3.20 7.15 7.44
CA ARG A 86 -2.46 7.94 6.44
C ARG A 86 -1.57 8.98 7.12
N GLN A 87 -2.07 9.69 8.12
CA GLN A 87 -1.30 10.70 8.85
C GLN A 87 -0.10 10.09 9.58
N VAL A 88 -0.28 8.93 10.24
CA VAL A 88 0.84 8.22 10.87
C VAL A 88 1.90 7.80 9.86
N PHE A 89 1.48 7.30 8.70
CA PHE A 89 2.42 6.95 7.62
C PHE A 89 3.21 8.17 7.14
N VAL A 90 2.52 9.28 6.86
CA VAL A 90 3.11 10.55 6.42
C VAL A 90 4.15 11.04 7.44
N ASN A 91 3.79 11.11 8.72
CA ASN A 91 4.69 11.55 9.78
C ASN A 91 5.91 10.65 9.95
N GLN A 92 5.77 9.35 9.70
CA GLN A 92 6.87 8.41 9.80
C GLN A 92 7.83 8.50 8.61
N MET A 93 7.29 8.64 7.39
CA MET A 93 8.09 8.51 6.17
C MET A 93 8.80 9.79 5.75
N ILE A 94 8.21 10.96 5.99
CA ILE A 94 8.79 12.23 5.55
C ILE A 94 10.17 12.51 6.16
N PRO A 95 10.37 12.36 7.49
CA PRO A 95 11.69 12.59 8.10
C PRO A 95 12.77 11.67 7.52
N ASP A 96 12.45 10.40 7.27
CA ASP A 96 13.35 9.43 6.67
C ASP A 96 13.76 9.85 5.25
N LEU A 97 12.80 10.27 4.41
CA LEU A 97 13.06 10.73 3.05
C LEU A 97 13.89 12.03 3.02
N HIS A 98 13.56 12.98 3.89
CA HIS A 98 14.33 14.24 4.03
C HIS A 98 15.78 13.98 4.47
N THR A 99 16.00 13.02 5.37
CA THR A 99 17.34 12.61 5.80
C THR A 99 18.17 12.04 4.65
N LEU A 100 17.54 11.40 3.68
CA LEU A 100 18.17 10.94 2.44
C LEU A 100 18.33 12.04 1.37
N GLY A 101 17.88 13.26 1.68
CA GLY A 101 17.88 14.39 0.75
C GLY A 101 17.02 14.13 -0.49
N LEU A 102 15.89 13.44 -0.31
CA LEU A 102 14.86 13.20 -1.31
C LEU A 102 13.70 14.16 -1.07
N SER A 103 13.05 14.62 -2.14
CA SER A 103 11.85 15.46 -2.07
C SER A 103 10.59 14.66 -2.36
N LEU A 104 9.45 15.25 -2.01
CA LEU A 104 8.13 14.71 -2.34
C LEU A 104 7.44 15.56 -3.41
N PRO A 105 6.62 14.97 -4.30
CA PRO A 105 5.87 15.69 -5.33
C PRO A 105 4.62 16.38 -4.73
N ASP A 106 4.81 17.16 -3.68
CA ASP A 106 3.76 17.85 -2.94
C ASP A 106 4.19 19.29 -2.58
N PRO A 107 3.81 20.29 -3.40
CA PRO A 107 4.14 21.69 -3.13
C PRO A 107 3.48 22.27 -1.87
N ALA A 108 2.41 21.65 -1.37
CA ALA A 108 1.70 22.10 -0.16
C ALA A 108 2.24 21.46 1.13
N LEU A 109 3.22 20.55 0.99
CA LEU A 109 3.83 19.86 2.10
C LEU A 109 4.49 20.84 3.06
N ARG A 110 4.10 20.77 4.33
CA ARG A 110 4.70 21.57 5.40
C ARG A 110 4.61 20.86 6.74
N TYR A 111 5.55 21.16 7.62
CA TYR A 111 5.45 20.74 9.01
C TYR A 111 4.61 21.77 9.78
N ASP A 112 3.65 21.28 10.55
CA ASP A 112 2.83 22.10 11.43
C ASP A 112 3.29 21.90 12.87
N GLU A 113 3.94 22.92 13.43
CA GLU A 113 4.51 22.86 14.78
C GLU A 113 3.45 22.72 15.87
N GLU A 114 2.24 23.26 15.64
CA GLU A 114 1.15 23.22 16.62
C GLU A 114 0.62 21.80 16.81
N SER A 115 0.35 21.08 15.71
CA SER A 115 -0.15 19.71 15.78
C SER A 115 0.95 18.65 15.82
N GLY A 116 2.21 19.02 15.52
CA GLY A 116 3.33 18.09 15.41
C GLY A 116 3.23 17.16 14.19
N ASN A 117 2.45 17.53 13.17
CA ASN A 117 2.19 16.72 11.99
C ASN A 117 2.78 17.34 10.73
N TRP A 118 3.16 16.48 9.79
CA TRP A 118 3.34 16.89 8.41
C TRP A 118 1.98 16.96 7.71
N LEU A 119 1.67 18.14 7.17
CA LEU A 119 0.45 18.40 6.42
C LEU A 119 0.74 18.26 4.93
N ILE A 120 0.00 17.38 4.26
CA ILE A 120 0.08 17.12 2.82
C ILE A 120 -0.94 17.94 2.03
N GLY A 121 -0.69 18.08 0.72
CA GLY A 121 -1.65 18.61 -0.25
C GLY A 121 -2.86 17.69 -0.50
N PRO A 122 -3.83 18.17 -1.31
CA PRO A 122 -5.01 17.39 -1.66
C PRO A 122 -4.63 16.17 -2.52
N ILE A 123 -5.23 15.03 -2.20
CA ILE A 123 -5.14 13.81 -3.02
C ILE A 123 -6.08 13.96 -4.22
N ASP A 124 -5.64 13.52 -5.40
CA ASP A 124 -6.50 13.37 -6.58
C ASP A 124 -7.49 12.21 -6.38
N TRP A 125 -8.66 12.52 -5.83
CA TRP A 125 -9.70 11.53 -5.59
C TRP A 125 -10.38 11.03 -6.87
N ASP A 126 -10.29 11.79 -7.98
CA ASP A 126 -10.82 11.34 -9.27
C ASP A 126 -9.93 10.25 -9.86
N GLU A 127 -8.61 10.41 -9.78
CA GLU A 127 -7.64 9.35 -10.07
C GLU A 127 -7.90 8.12 -9.19
N PHE A 128 -8.03 8.31 -7.87
CA PHE A 128 -8.31 7.21 -6.94
C PHE A 128 -9.52 6.37 -7.39
N TRP A 129 -10.66 7.01 -7.65
CA TRP A 129 -11.86 6.29 -8.05
C TRP A 129 -11.78 5.69 -9.45
N ARG A 130 -11.07 6.34 -10.38
CA ARG A 130 -10.81 5.80 -11.72
C ARG A 130 -10.02 4.49 -11.62
N VAL A 131 -8.95 4.47 -10.84
CA VAL A 131 -8.12 3.27 -10.61
C VAL A 131 -8.92 2.16 -9.91
N VAL A 132 -9.67 2.48 -8.85
CA VAL A 132 -10.50 1.50 -8.12
C VAL A 132 -11.56 0.87 -9.03
N LYS A 133 -12.14 1.64 -9.96
CA LYS A 133 -13.17 1.16 -10.90
C LYS A 133 -12.61 0.39 -12.10
N GLY A 134 -11.30 0.21 -12.19
CA GLY A 134 -10.68 -0.61 -13.24
C GLY A 134 -10.07 0.17 -14.41
N ASP A 135 -10.01 1.51 -14.34
CA ASP A 135 -9.50 2.39 -15.41
C ASP A 135 -8.16 3.05 -15.03
N GLY A 136 -7.33 2.32 -14.30
CA GLY A 136 -5.97 2.73 -13.98
C GLY A 136 -4.91 2.13 -14.92
N PRO A 137 -3.64 2.48 -14.72
CA PRO A 137 -2.57 2.26 -15.71
C PRO A 137 -2.23 0.79 -15.98
N CYS A 138 -2.64 -0.14 -15.11
CA CYS A 138 -2.33 -1.56 -15.27
C CYS A 138 -3.53 -2.47 -14.94
N ASN A 139 -4.74 -1.94 -14.74
CA ASN A 139 -5.85 -2.74 -14.22
C ASN A 139 -6.18 -3.92 -15.13
N ARG A 140 -6.27 -3.65 -16.44
CA ARG A 140 -6.54 -4.65 -17.47
C ARG A 140 -5.43 -5.70 -17.52
N GLU A 141 -4.17 -5.26 -17.65
CA GLU A 141 -3.01 -6.15 -17.75
C GLU A 141 -2.87 -7.05 -16.50
N ARG A 142 -3.19 -6.53 -15.31
CA ARG A 142 -3.16 -7.30 -14.05
C ARG A 142 -4.26 -8.36 -14.01
N LEU A 143 -5.48 -8.04 -14.44
CA LEU A 143 -6.58 -9.00 -14.47
C LEU A 143 -6.34 -10.07 -15.55
N GLU A 144 -5.94 -9.66 -16.75
CA GLU A 144 -5.61 -10.58 -17.85
C GLU A 144 -4.52 -11.57 -17.44
N ALA A 145 -3.43 -11.10 -16.82
CA ALA A 145 -2.37 -12.00 -16.34
C ALA A 145 -2.85 -13.02 -15.31
N ARG A 146 -3.80 -12.66 -14.44
CA ARG A 146 -4.38 -13.58 -13.45
C ARG A 146 -5.38 -14.56 -14.04
N GLN A 147 -6.21 -14.08 -14.97
CA GLN A 147 -7.15 -14.93 -15.72
C GLN A 147 -6.38 -15.95 -16.55
N GLN A 148 -5.39 -15.50 -17.33
CA GLN A 148 -4.56 -16.36 -18.15
C GLN A 148 -3.85 -17.43 -17.30
N ALA A 149 -3.19 -17.05 -16.20
CA ALA A 149 -2.55 -18.01 -15.31
C ALA A 149 -3.55 -19.02 -14.71
N HIS A 150 -4.78 -18.58 -14.42
CA HIS A 150 -5.83 -19.47 -13.94
C HIS A 150 -6.28 -20.44 -15.03
N ASP A 151 -6.54 -19.97 -16.24
CA ASP A 151 -7.03 -20.79 -17.34
C ASP A 151 -5.97 -21.78 -17.84
N ASP A 152 -4.73 -21.32 -18.05
CA ASP A 152 -3.61 -22.17 -18.45
C ASP A 152 -3.28 -23.23 -17.38
N GLY A 153 -3.45 -22.87 -16.10
CA GLY A 153 -3.26 -23.78 -14.98
C GLY A 153 -4.42 -24.76 -14.74
N ARG A 154 -5.50 -24.73 -15.55
CA ARG A 154 -6.69 -25.55 -15.35
C ARG A 154 -6.37 -27.04 -15.34
N TRP A 155 -5.63 -27.51 -16.33
CA TRP A 155 -5.30 -28.93 -16.46
C TRP A 155 -4.51 -29.46 -15.25
N VAL A 156 -3.66 -28.63 -14.64
CA VAL A 156 -2.91 -29.00 -13.42
C VAL A 156 -3.87 -29.24 -12.27
N ARG A 157 -4.83 -28.31 -12.07
CA ARG A 157 -5.84 -28.44 -11.00
C ARG A 157 -6.70 -29.69 -11.20
N GLU A 158 -7.12 -29.95 -12.44
CA GLU A 158 -7.90 -31.13 -12.80
C GLU A 158 -7.10 -32.43 -12.61
N ALA A 159 -5.84 -32.46 -13.03
CA ALA A 159 -4.95 -33.61 -12.85
C ALA A 159 -4.72 -33.93 -11.36
N MET A 160 -4.47 -32.90 -10.54
CA MET A 160 -4.29 -33.07 -9.10
C MET A 160 -5.57 -33.56 -8.42
N ALA A 161 -6.73 -33.03 -8.80
CA ALA A 161 -8.02 -33.48 -8.27
C ALA A 161 -8.30 -34.95 -8.64
N ALA A 162 -8.06 -35.33 -9.89
CA ALA A 162 -8.24 -36.70 -10.36
C ALA A 162 -7.27 -37.68 -9.67
N TYR A 163 -6.01 -37.27 -9.45
CA TYR A 163 -5.05 -38.08 -8.70
C TYR A 163 -5.48 -38.25 -7.24
N ALA A 164 -5.88 -37.17 -6.57
CA ALA A 164 -6.36 -37.25 -5.19
C ALA A 164 -7.59 -38.17 -5.06
N ALA A 165 -8.55 -38.09 -5.98
CA ALA A 165 -9.73 -38.93 -5.98
C ALA A 165 -9.44 -40.42 -6.18
N LYS A 166 -8.35 -40.79 -6.87
CA LYS A 166 -7.91 -42.18 -7.02
C LYS A 166 -7.25 -42.74 -5.75
N ASN A 167 -6.70 -41.89 -4.90
CA ASN A 167 -5.96 -42.28 -3.69
C ASN A 167 -6.76 -42.06 -2.40
N ALA A 168 -8.03 -41.67 -2.51
CA ALA A 168 -8.98 -41.56 -1.41
C ALA A 168 -9.78 -42.86 -1.27
#